data_AF-B0VLW9-F1
#
_entry.id   AF-B0VLW9-F1
#
_cell.length_a   1.000
_cell.length_b   1.000
_cell.length_c   1.000
_cell.angle_alpha   90.00
_cell.angle_beta   90.00
_cell.angle_gamma   90.00
#
_symmetry.space_group_name_H-M   'P 1'
#
loop_
_entity.id
_entity.type
_entity.pdbx_description
1 polymer ?
#
loop_
_entity_poly.entity_id
_entity_poly.type
_entity_poly.pdbx_seq_one_letter_code
_entity_poly.pdbx_strand_id
1 'polypeptide(L)'
;MFMTTGRILNIPNILTLARIALIPVFLVIAYWPPAIGIGEHVGSMTRHIILTAIFVLAAVTDWFDGYLARTLNQTSAFGRFLDPVADKLMVAAALIVLVQWKPTIAMAFAAIVIISREITVSALREWMAELGARTSVAVSTVGKYKTAFQMIAISVFLLNWQPLEVLAYALLYTAVILTLWSMFIYLKAAWPYLKQP
;
A
#
# COMPACT_ATOMS: atom_id res chain seq x y z
N MET A 1 -36.14 4.55 2.19
CA MET A 1 -34.91 5.27 2.59
C MET A 1 -34.20 5.68 1.31
N PHE A 2 -34.19 6.98 0.98
CA PHE A 2 -33.68 7.48 -0.30
C PHE A 2 -32.19 7.17 -0.42
N MET A 3 -31.85 6.20 -1.27
CA MET A 3 -30.50 6.07 -1.81
C MET A 3 -30.29 7.28 -2.72
N THR A 4 -29.74 8.38 -2.18
CA THR A 4 -29.15 9.42 -3.03
C THR A 4 -28.13 8.72 -3.92
N THR A 5 -28.39 8.70 -5.23
CA THR A 5 -27.45 8.26 -6.26
C THR A 5 -26.21 9.14 -6.14
N GLY A 6 -25.28 8.74 -5.29
CA GLY A 6 -24.04 9.47 -5.08
C GLY A 6 -23.32 9.53 -6.41
N ARG A 7 -23.09 10.74 -6.94
CA ARG A 7 -22.33 10.92 -8.17
C ARG A 7 -21.03 10.12 -8.06
N ILE A 8 -20.81 9.22 -9.03
CA ILE A 8 -19.59 8.40 -9.13
C ILE A 8 -18.36 9.31 -9.21
N LEU A 9 -18.51 10.51 -9.75
CA LEU A 9 -17.47 11.54 -9.78
C LEU A 9 -17.69 12.52 -8.61
N ASN A 10 -17.11 12.18 -7.47
CA ASN A 10 -16.94 13.07 -6.32
C ASN A 10 -15.43 13.24 -6.04
N ILE A 11 -15.06 14.22 -5.22
CA ILE A 11 -13.64 14.54 -4.97
C ILE A 11 -12.87 13.31 -4.45
N PRO A 12 -13.36 12.54 -3.45
CA PRO A 12 -12.68 11.33 -2.99
C PRO A 12 -12.45 10.29 -4.08
N ASN A 13 -13.48 9.97 -4.87
CA ASN A 13 -13.35 8.96 -5.93
C ASN A 13 -12.38 9.38 -7.04
N ILE A 14 -12.30 10.67 -7.36
CA ILE A 14 -11.34 11.19 -8.36
C ILE A 14 -9.91 10.98 -7.85
N LEU A 15 -9.66 11.20 -6.56
CA LEU A 15 -8.36 10.95 -5.94
C LEU A 15 -7.98 9.47 -5.98
N THR A 16 -8.90 8.56 -5.67
CA THR A 16 -8.68 7.11 -5.76
C THR A 16 -8.39 6.68 -7.20
N LEU A 17 -9.16 7.15 -8.18
CA LEU A 17 -8.93 6.84 -9.60
C LEU A 17 -7.60 7.41 -10.09
N ALA A 18 -7.23 8.62 -9.67
CA ALA A 18 -5.94 9.19 -9.97
C ALA A 18 -4.80 8.34 -9.39
N ARG A 19 -4.94 7.82 -8.16
CA ARG A 19 -3.96 6.89 -7.56
C ARG A 19 -3.79 5.62 -8.39
N ILE A 20 -4.88 5.01 -8.84
CA ILE A 20 -4.83 3.83 -9.70
C ILE A 20 -4.11 4.15 -11.01
N ALA A 21 -4.41 5.31 -11.62
CA ALA A 21 -3.74 5.77 -12.84
C ALA A 21 -2.24 6.10 -12.63
N LEU A 22 -1.83 6.47 -11.41
CA LEU A 22 -0.41 6.69 -11.09
C LEU A 22 0.42 5.40 -11.07
N ILE A 23 -0.19 4.23 -10.87
CA ILE A 23 0.54 2.95 -10.83
C ILE A 23 1.21 2.62 -12.18
N PRO A 24 0.50 2.61 -13.34
CA PRO A 24 1.17 2.38 -14.62
C PRO A 24 2.18 3.49 -14.93
N VAL A 25 1.91 4.76 -14.57
CA VAL A 25 2.88 5.85 -14.72
C VAL A 25 4.14 5.60 -13.90
N PHE A 26 3.98 5.17 -12.65
CA PHE A 26 5.08 4.79 -11.76
C PHE A 26 5.91 3.65 -12.37
N LEU A 27 5.27 2.59 -12.87
CA LEU A 27 5.95 1.47 -13.52
C LEU A 27 6.65 1.89 -14.81
N VAL A 28 6.01 2.73 -15.62
CA VAL A 28 6.61 3.29 -16.84
C VAL A 28 7.87 4.06 -16.47
N ILE A 29 7.85 4.97 -15.50
CA ILE A 29 9.05 5.72 -15.07
C ILE A 29 10.08 4.78 -14.41
N ALA A 30 9.62 3.77 -13.67
CA ALA A 30 10.47 2.77 -13.04
C ALA A 30 11.10 1.80 -14.05
N TYR A 31 10.59 1.67 -15.26
CA TYR A 31 11.13 0.79 -16.31
C TYR A 31 11.47 1.49 -17.62
N TRP A 32 11.33 2.82 -17.67
CA TRP A 32 11.51 3.60 -18.89
C TRP A 32 12.96 3.45 -19.37
N PRO A 33 13.19 2.93 -20.59
CA PRO A 33 14.53 2.86 -21.14
C PRO A 33 15.03 4.26 -21.53
N PRO A 34 16.33 4.58 -21.36
CA PRO A 34 16.97 5.64 -22.14
C PRO A 34 17.09 5.15 -23.59
N ALA A 35 15.96 5.05 -24.31
CA ALA A 35 15.85 4.43 -25.63
C ALA A 35 16.47 5.24 -26.78
N ILE A 36 17.39 6.17 -26.49
CA ILE A 36 18.14 6.94 -27.50
C ILE A 36 19.62 6.97 -27.12
N GLY A 37 20.23 5.79 -27.03
CA GLY A 37 21.64 5.61 -27.40
C GLY A 37 22.75 6.36 -26.65
N ILE A 38 22.57 6.87 -25.41
CA ILE A 38 23.68 7.34 -24.57
C ILE A 38 23.38 7.08 -23.09
N GLY A 39 24.27 6.33 -22.41
CA GLY A 39 24.47 6.45 -20.96
C GLY A 39 24.01 5.26 -20.11
N GLU A 40 24.99 4.66 -19.45
CA GLU A 40 24.97 3.53 -18.52
C GLU A 40 23.94 3.62 -17.37
N HIS A 41 23.84 2.52 -16.62
CA HIS A 41 23.04 2.25 -15.42
C HIS A 41 23.15 3.24 -14.24
N VAL A 42 23.15 4.54 -14.49
CA VAL A 42 22.98 5.58 -13.48
C VAL A 42 21.57 6.11 -13.65
N GLY A 43 20.62 5.52 -12.93
CA GLY A 43 19.33 6.15 -12.74
C GLY A 43 19.57 7.55 -12.20
N SER A 44 19.41 8.57 -13.06
CA SER A 44 19.58 9.97 -12.66
C SER A 44 18.84 10.17 -11.33
N MET A 45 19.49 10.81 -10.35
CA MET A 45 18.87 11.11 -9.04
C MET A 45 17.44 11.68 -9.22
N THR A 46 17.21 12.42 -10.31
CA THR A 46 15.91 12.87 -10.78
C THR A 46 14.84 11.77 -10.87
N ARG A 47 15.14 10.61 -11.45
CA ARG A 47 14.20 9.47 -11.55
C ARG A 47 13.82 8.93 -10.18
N HIS A 48 14.79 8.76 -9.29
CA HIS A 48 14.54 8.33 -7.92
C HIS A 48 13.68 9.35 -7.16
N ILE A 49 13.97 10.64 -7.30
CA ILE A 49 13.16 11.72 -6.73
C ILE A 49 11.73 11.68 -7.27
N ILE A 50 11.53 11.53 -8.58
CA ILE A 50 10.20 11.47 -9.20
C ILE A 50 9.41 10.26 -8.69
N LEU A 51 10.03 9.08 -8.62
CA LEU A 51 9.37 7.86 -8.14
C LEU A 51 9.01 7.94 -6.66
N THR A 52 9.94 8.45 -5.83
CA THR A 52 9.65 8.72 -4.42
C THR A 52 8.53 9.75 -4.28
N ALA A 53 8.53 10.81 -5.07
CA ALA A 53 7.48 11.83 -5.04
C ALA A 53 6.12 11.25 -5.44
N ILE A 54 6.04 10.46 -6.51
CA ILE A 54 4.80 9.79 -6.93
C ILE A 54 4.28 8.86 -5.82
N PHE A 55 5.16 8.06 -5.24
CA PHE A 55 4.79 7.14 -4.16
C PHE A 55 4.29 7.88 -2.91
N VAL A 56 5.00 8.92 -2.48
CA VAL A 56 4.62 9.75 -1.33
C VAL A 56 3.31 10.49 -1.60
N LEU A 57 3.13 11.07 -2.79
CA LEU A 57 1.88 11.72 -3.18
C LEU A 57 0.70 10.73 -3.21
N ALA A 58 0.91 9.52 -3.72
CA ALA A 58 -0.11 8.47 -3.69
C ALA A 58 -0.51 8.10 -2.25
N ALA A 59 0.45 8.01 -1.34
CA ALA A 59 0.22 7.74 0.08
C ALA A 59 -0.50 8.88 0.81
N VAL A 60 -0.11 10.13 0.56
CA VAL A 60 -0.72 11.31 1.18
C VAL A 60 -2.14 11.52 0.66
N THR A 61 -2.37 11.32 -0.64
CA THR A 61 -3.72 11.44 -1.22
C THR A 61 -4.68 10.37 -0.69
N ASP A 62 -4.20 9.17 -0.34
CA ASP A 62 -5.02 8.11 0.30
C ASP A 62 -5.49 8.53 1.69
N TRP A 63 -4.58 9.10 2.47
CA TRP A 63 -4.98 9.62 3.77
C TRP A 63 -5.96 10.79 3.63
N PHE A 64 -5.77 11.64 2.62
CA PHE A 64 -6.57 12.83 2.39
C PHE A 64 -7.97 12.52 1.83
N ASP A 65 -8.11 11.55 0.91
CA ASP A 65 -9.42 11.16 0.39
C ASP A 65 -10.32 10.57 1.49
N GLY A 66 -9.75 9.78 2.40
CA GLY A 66 -10.44 9.22 3.55
C GLY A 66 -10.82 10.26 4.60
N TYR A 67 -10.05 11.35 4.70
CA TYR A 67 -10.41 12.52 5.51
C TYR A 67 -11.56 13.31 4.85
N LEU A 68 -11.45 13.63 3.56
CA LEU A 68 -12.47 14.37 2.81
C LEU A 68 -13.80 13.62 2.75
N ALA A 69 -13.78 12.30 2.56
CA ALA A 69 -14.99 11.49 2.51
C ALA A 69 -15.79 11.57 3.83
N ARG A 70 -15.10 11.64 4.98
CA ARG A 70 -15.72 11.79 6.31
C ARG A 70 -16.22 13.21 6.55
N THR A 71 -15.43 14.21 6.19
CA THR A 71 -15.76 15.63 6.43
C THR A 71 -16.87 16.12 5.51
N LEU A 72 -16.90 15.66 4.25
CA LEU A 72 -17.88 16.09 3.24
C LEU A 72 -19.13 15.19 3.22
N ASN A 73 -19.19 14.11 4.00
CA ASN A 73 -20.22 13.07 3.93
C ASN A 73 -20.43 12.49 2.51
N GLN A 74 -19.39 12.54 1.68
CA GLN A 74 -19.42 12.10 0.28
C GLN A 74 -18.86 10.69 0.14
N THR A 75 -19.56 9.69 0.68
CA THR A 75 -19.18 8.28 0.51
C THR A 75 -19.96 7.66 -0.63
N SER A 76 -19.27 6.95 -1.53
CA SER A 76 -19.89 6.20 -2.63
C SER A 76 -19.59 4.71 -2.50
N ALA A 77 -20.45 3.84 -3.03
CA ALA A 77 -20.19 2.40 -3.04
C ALA A 77 -18.97 2.04 -3.89
N PHE A 78 -18.80 2.74 -5.01
CA PHE A 78 -17.69 2.55 -5.94
C PHE A 78 -16.34 2.92 -5.32
N GLY A 79 -16.24 4.09 -4.68
CA GLY A 79 -15.02 4.53 -3.97
C GLY A 79 -14.63 3.54 -2.87
N ARG A 80 -15.60 3.16 -2.01
CA ARG A 80 -15.35 2.18 -0.93
C ARG A 80 -14.80 0.83 -1.42
N PHE A 81 -15.13 0.43 -2.64
CA PHE A 81 -14.59 -0.77 -3.26
C PHE A 81 -13.18 -0.56 -3.82
N LEU A 82 -12.92 0.58 -4.46
CA LEU A 82 -11.62 0.88 -5.07
C LEU A 82 -10.54 1.27 -4.05
N ASP A 83 -10.87 1.99 -2.97
CA ASP A 83 -9.88 2.49 -2.02
C ASP A 83 -8.97 1.36 -1.46
N PRO A 84 -9.51 0.22 -0.98
CA PRO A 84 -8.68 -0.87 -0.46
C PRO A 84 -7.86 -1.61 -1.52
N VAL A 85 -8.20 -1.45 -2.79
CA VAL A 85 -7.50 -2.05 -3.93
C VAL A 85 -6.34 -1.15 -4.35
N ALA A 86 -6.62 0.15 -4.54
CA ALA A 86 -5.65 1.14 -4.97
C ALA A 86 -4.44 1.24 -4.01
N ASP A 87 -4.70 1.25 -2.69
CA ASP A 87 -3.68 1.30 -1.64
C ASP A 87 -2.66 0.14 -1.76
N LYS A 88 -3.16 -1.09 -1.88
CA LYS A 88 -2.31 -2.29 -1.92
C LYS A 88 -1.54 -2.42 -3.22
N LEU A 89 -2.13 -2.02 -4.34
CA LEU A 89 -1.49 -2.14 -5.65
C LEU A 89 -0.28 -1.22 -5.77
N MET A 90 -0.35 0.03 -5.27
CA MET A 90 0.79 0.95 -5.31
C MET A 90 1.97 0.43 -4.47
N VAL A 91 1.70 -0.07 -3.25
CA VAL A 91 2.70 -0.70 -2.40
C VAL A 91 3.32 -1.94 -3.06
N ALA A 92 2.49 -2.81 -3.64
CA ALA A 92 2.96 -4.02 -4.30
C ALA A 92 3.84 -3.68 -5.52
N ALA A 93 3.42 -2.72 -6.35
CA ALA A 93 4.19 -2.25 -7.49
C ALA A 93 5.57 -1.71 -7.06
N ALA A 94 5.61 -0.87 -6.02
CA ALA A 94 6.86 -0.35 -5.49
C ALA A 94 7.78 -1.48 -4.95
N LEU A 95 7.25 -2.43 -4.20
CA LEU A 95 8.02 -3.58 -3.69
C LEU A 95 8.58 -4.45 -4.82
N ILE A 96 7.81 -4.70 -5.89
CA ILE A 96 8.26 -5.45 -7.06
C ILE A 96 9.45 -4.75 -7.73
N VAL A 97 9.34 -3.43 -7.94
CA VAL A 97 10.44 -2.61 -8.48
C VAL A 97 11.67 -2.70 -7.58
N LEU A 98 11.50 -2.59 -6.26
CA LEU A 98 12.58 -2.66 -5.29
C LEU A 98 13.25 -4.03 -5.22
N VAL A 99 12.51 -5.13 -5.35
CA VAL A 99 13.07 -6.48 -5.43
C VAL A 99 14.00 -6.62 -6.63
N GLN A 100 13.64 -6.03 -7.77
CA GLN A 100 14.51 -6.05 -8.95
C GLN A 100 15.75 -5.17 -8.78
N TRP A 101 15.60 -3.97 -8.21
CA TRP A 101 16.71 -3.02 -8.05
C TRP A 101 17.67 -3.40 -6.92
N LYS A 102 17.16 -4.08 -5.88
CA LYS A 102 17.93 -4.59 -4.75
C LYS A 102 17.64 -6.09 -4.59
N PRO A 103 18.22 -6.95 -5.45
CA PRO A 103 17.92 -8.39 -5.51
C PRO A 103 18.59 -9.15 -4.36
N THR A 104 18.20 -8.84 -3.12
CA THR A 104 18.64 -9.52 -1.91
C THR A 104 17.54 -10.44 -1.40
N ILE A 105 17.93 -11.54 -0.75
CA ILE A 105 16.98 -12.47 -0.10
C ILE A 105 16.11 -11.70 0.90
N ALA A 106 16.68 -10.75 1.63
CA ALA A 106 15.96 -9.91 2.59
C ALA A 106 14.85 -9.10 1.93
N MET A 107 15.12 -8.45 0.79
CA MET A 107 14.13 -7.65 0.07
C MET A 107 13.01 -8.53 -0.50
N ALA A 108 13.37 -9.66 -1.14
CA ALA A 108 12.41 -10.62 -1.68
C ALA A 108 11.50 -11.20 -0.58
N PHE A 109 12.09 -11.60 0.55
CA PHE A 109 11.35 -12.11 1.71
C PHE A 109 10.39 -11.06 2.27
N ALA A 110 10.86 -9.83 2.48
CA ALA A 110 10.03 -8.73 2.97
C ALA A 110 8.86 -8.44 2.02
N ALA A 111 9.11 -8.38 0.72
CA ALA A 111 8.08 -8.15 -0.29
C ALA A 111 7.01 -9.24 -0.27
N ILE A 112 7.40 -10.51 -0.25
CA ILE A 112 6.47 -11.66 -0.18
C ILE A 112 5.64 -11.59 1.09
N VAL A 113 6.26 -11.36 2.26
CA VAL A 113 5.53 -11.28 3.54
C VAL A 113 4.53 -10.14 3.56
N ILE A 114 4.93 -8.95 3.09
CA ILE A 114 4.06 -7.77 3.09
C ILE A 114 2.88 -7.99 2.12
N ILE A 115 3.15 -8.38 0.87
CA ILE A 115 2.11 -8.56 -0.15
C ILE A 115 1.15 -9.68 0.24
N SER A 116 1.66 -10.86 0.62
CA SER A 116 0.81 -11.99 1.01
C SER A 116 -0.10 -11.62 2.18
N ARG A 117 0.45 -10.96 3.21
CA ARG A 117 -0.34 -10.52 4.36
C ARG A 117 -1.42 -9.52 3.96
N GLU A 118 -1.12 -8.57 3.08
CA GLU A 118 -2.12 -7.60 2.64
C GLU A 118 -3.30 -8.27 1.95
N ILE A 119 -3.06 -9.30 1.15
CA ILE A 119 -4.12 -10.10 0.52
C ILE A 119 -4.87 -10.91 1.60
N THR A 120 -4.15 -11.67 2.43
CA THR A 120 -4.76 -12.56 3.44
C THR A 120 -5.63 -11.80 4.44
N VAL A 121 -5.14 -10.70 5.01
CA VAL A 121 -5.91 -9.94 6.01
C VAL A 121 -7.08 -9.21 5.37
N SER A 122 -7.00 -8.85 4.09
CA SER A 122 -8.14 -8.28 3.36
C SER A 122 -9.25 -9.29 3.19
N ALA A 123 -8.92 -10.47 2.65
CA ALA A 123 -9.87 -11.56 2.48
C ALA A 123 -10.48 -11.98 3.82
N LEU A 124 -9.67 -12.08 4.88
CA LEU A 124 -10.14 -12.41 6.22
C LEU A 124 -11.12 -11.37 6.77
N ARG A 125 -10.84 -10.08 6.58
CA ARG A 125 -11.72 -9.00 7.04
C ARG A 125 -13.04 -8.95 6.28
N GLU A 126 -13.01 -9.22 4.98
CA GLU A 126 -14.19 -9.28 4.14
C GLU A 126 -15.10 -10.44 4.57
N TRP A 127 -14.55 -11.66 4.65
CA TRP A 127 -15.27 -12.83 5.13
C TRP A 127 -15.85 -12.64 6.55
N MET A 128 -15.06 -12.07 7.47
CA MET A 128 -15.54 -11.79 8.83
C MET A 128 -16.62 -10.69 8.87
N ALA A 129 -16.65 -9.79 7.90
CA ALA A 129 -17.72 -8.80 7.79
C ALA A 129 -19.03 -9.44 7.33
N GLU A 130 -18.98 -10.45 6.45
CA GLU A 130 -20.15 -11.23 6.02
C GLU A 130 -20.78 -12.02 7.18
N LEU A 131 -19.95 -12.53 8.10
CA LEU A 131 -20.38 -13.22 9.31
C LEU A 131 -20.94 -12.29 10.42
N GLY A 132 -21.02 -10.98 10.17
CA GLY A 132 -21.41 -9.99 11.19
C GLY A 132 -20.37 -9.78 12.30
N ALA A 133 -19.21 -10.42 12.21
CA ALA A 133 -18.12 -10.36 13.18
C ALA A 133 -17.09 -9.26 12.89
N ARG A 134 -17.46 -8.21 12.15
CA ARG A 134 -16.55 -7.16 11.65
C ARG A 134 -15.73 -6.48 12.76
N THR A 135 -16.27 -6.38 13.97
CA THR A 135 -15.62 -5.71 15.11
C THR A 135 -14.50 -6.53 15.74
N SER A 136 -14.49 -7.86 15.60
CA SER A 136 -13.43 -8.72 16.14
C SER A 136 -12.12 -8.61 15.36
N VAL A 137 -12.18 -8.04 14.15
CA VAL A 137 -11.04 -7.84 13.23
C VAL A 137 -10.69 -6.34 13.08
N ALA A 138 -11.08 -5.53 14.07
CA ALA A 138 -10.83 -4.09 14.08
C ALA A 138 -9.33 -3.76 13.98
N VAL A 139 -9.00 -2.60 13.40
CA VAL A 139 -7.62 -2.17 13.16
C VAL A 139 -6.86 -2.06 14.47
N SER A 140 -5.93 -2.98 14.70
CA SER A 140 -5.00 -2.90 15.83
C SER A 140 -4.05 -1.72 15.68
N THR A 141 -3.65 -1.10 16.79
CA THR A 141 -2.64 -0.02 16.80
C THR A 141 -1.33 -0.49 16.15
N VAL A 142 -0.98 -1.78 16.30
CA VAL A 142 0.14 -2.43 15.61
C VAL A 142 0.04 -2.28 14.09
N GLY A 143 -1.15 -2.45 13.52
CA GLY A 143 -1.37 -2.29 12.08
C GLY A 143 -1.13 -0.86 11.57
N LYS A 144 -1.39 0.16 12.42
CA LYS A 144 -1.10 1.56 12.08
C LYS A 144 0.40 1.81 12.01
N TYR A 145 1.14 1.39 13.05
CA TYR A 145 2.59 1.53 13.06
C TYR A 145 3.24 0.77 11.91
N LYS A 146 2.84 -0.49 11.68
CA LYS A 146 3.31 -1.31 10.56
C LYS A 146 3.28 -0.55 9.24
N THR A 147 2.13 0.06 8.93
CA THR A 147 1.92 0.80 7.69
C THR A 147 2.82 2.02 7.62
N ALA A 148 2.96 2.79 8.72
CA ALA A 148 3.89 3.91 8.76
C ALA A 148 5.35 3.49 8.49
N PHE A 149 5.86 2.47 9.19
CA PHE A 149 7.21 1.94 8.98
C PHE A 149 7.42 1.46 7.54
N GLN A 150 6.43 0.76 6.98
CA GLN A 150 6.46 0.24 5.62
C GLN A 150 6.52 1.37 4.57
N MET A 151 5.65 2.37 4.68
CA MET A 151 5.59 3.48 3.72
C MET A 151 6.87 4.32 3.76
N ILE A 152 7.44 4.55 4.95
CA ILE A 152 8.72 5.26 5.09
C ILE A 152 9.85 4.41 4.50
N ALA A 153 9.92 3.11 4.81
CA ALA A 153 10.95 2.22 4.27
C ALA A 153 10.97 2.23 2.73
N ILE A 154 9.81 2.04 2.10
CA ILE A 154 9.67 2.03 0.63
C ILE A 154 10.08 3.39 0.06
N SER A 155 9.65 4.51 0.66
CA SER A 155 10.00 5.85 0.18
C SER A 155 11.50 6.11 0.20
N VAL A 156 12.18 5.69 1.28
CA VAL A 156 13.64 5.82 1.42
C VAL A 156 14.36 4.91 0.43
N PHE A 157 13.89 3.68 0.23
CA PHE A 157 14.46 2.78 -0.77
C PHE A 157 14.32 3.31 -2.20
N LEU A 158 13.16 3.87 -2.55
CA LEU A 158 12.93 4.48 -3.86
C LEU A 158 13.83 5.69 -4.11
N LEU A 159 14.15 6.45 -3.05
CA LEU A 159 15.05 7.61 -3.13
C LEU A 159 16.48 7.19 -3.45
N ASN A 160 16.85 5.93 -3.13
CA ASN A 160 18.14 5.31 -3.41
C ASN A 160 19.34 6.15 -2.91
N TRP A 161 19.17 6.81 -1.77
CA TRP A 161 20.22 7.61 -1.16
C TRP A 161 21.02 6.77 -0.15
N GLN A 162 22.27 6.46 -0.51
CA GLN A 162 23.14 5.51 0.22
C GLN A 162 23.24 5.76 1.74
N PRO A 163 23.36 7.00 2.27
CA PRO A 163 23.44 7.22 3.72
C PRO A 163 22.20 6.77 4.50
N LEU A 164 21.04 6.68 3.85
CA LEU A 164 19.78 6.25 4.47
C LEU A 164 19.50 4.75 4.29
N GLU A 165 20.38 3.99 3.64
CA GLU A 165 20.13 2.58 3.32
C GLU A 165 19.98 1.70 4.56
N VAL A 166 20.84 1.90 5.57
CA VAL A 166 20.76 1.17 6.85
C VAL A 166 19.42 1.45 7.55
N LEU A 167 18.97 2.71 7.53
CA LEU A 167 17.68 3.10 8.06
C LEU A 167 16.54 2.42 7.29
N ALA A 168 16.61 2.40 5.95
CA ALA A 168 15.60 1.76 5.11
C ALA A 168 15.43 0.27 5.43
N TYR A 169 16.53 -0.46 5.58
CA TYR A 169 16.49 -1.86 6.01
C TYR A 169 15.95 -2.02 7.42
N ALA A 170 16.37 -1.19 8.39
CA ALA A 170 15.85 -1.24 9.76
C ALA A 170 14.33 -1.03 9.80
N LEU A 171 13.82 -0.03 9.07
CA LEU A 171 12.39 0.24 8.93
C LEU A 171 11.65 -0.92 8.24
N LEU A 172 12.23 -1.51 7.20
CA LEU A 172 11.64 -2.66 6.49
C LEU A 172 11.54 -3.89 7.39
N TYR A 173 12.59 -4.24 8.13
CA TYR A 173 12.54 -5.37 9.07
C TYR A 173 11.53 -5.11 10.18
N THR A 174 11.48 -3.88 10.71
CA THR A 174 10.46 -3.48 11.69
C THR A 174 9.05 -3.65 11.11
N ALA A 175 8.83 -3.20 9.87
CA ALA A 175 7.56 -3.38 9.18
C ALA A 175 7.20 -4.86 9.00
N VAL A 176 8.15 -5.74 8.64
CA VAL A 176 7.94 -7.19 8.51
C VAL A 176 7.55 -7.82 9.85
N ILE A 177 8.26 -7.49 10.93
CA ILE A 177 7.94 -8.00 12.28
C ILE A 177 6.52 -7.58 12.69
N LEU A 178 6.19 -6.30 12.52
CA LEU A 178 4.85 -5.78 12.82
C LEU A 178 3.79 -6.40 11.90
N THR A 179 4.16 -6.74 10.66
CA THR A 179 3.29 -7.42 9.69
C THR A 179 2.88 -8.78 10.20
N LEU A 180 3.85 -9.62 10.55
CA LEU A 180 3.63 -10.96 11.08
C LEU A 180 2.88 -10.92 12.41
N TRP A 181 3.25 -10.01 13.32
CA TRP A 181 2.56 -9.84 14.60
C TRP A 181 1.09 -9.46 14.40
N SER A 182 0.82 -8.50 13.52
CA SER A 182 -0.55 -8.10 13.22
C SER A 182 -1.36 -9.27 12.61
N MET A 183 -0.74 -10.06 11.73
CA MET A 183 -1.39 -11.22 11.10
C MET A 183 -1.78 -12.26 12.15
N PHE A 184 -0.89 -12.54 13.11
CA PHE A 184 -1.20 -13.45 14.21
C PHE A 184 -2.41 -12.98 15.03
N ILE A 185 -2.50 -11.68 15.35
CA ILE A 185 -3.66 -11.11 16.06
C ILE A 185 -4.95 -11.34 15.27
N TYR A 186 -4.95 -11.07 13.96
CA TYR A 186 -6.15 -11.24 13.13
C TYR A 186 -6.56 -12.70 12.98
N LEU A 187 -5.61 -13.61 12.76
CA LEU A 187 -5.89 -15.04 12.66
C LEU A 187 -6.42 -15.61 13.99
N LYS A 188 -5.84 -15.20 15.12
CA LYS A 188 -6.32 -15.60 16.45
C LYS A 188 -7.76 -15.12 16.69
N ALA A 189 -8.11 -13.91 16.26
CA ALA A 189 -9.46 -13.39 16.38
C ALA A 189 -10.47 -14.12 15.49
N ALA A 190 -10.05 -14.57 14.30
CA ALA A 190 -10.90 -15.33 13.38
C ALA A 190 -11.00 -16.82 13.71
N TRP A 191 -10.06 -17.37 14.47
CA TRP A 191 -9.97 -18.80 14.80
C TRP A 191 -11.27 -19.43 15.35
N PRO A 192 -12.06 -18.77 16.22
CA PRO A 192 -13.33 -19.33 16.71
C PRO A 192 -14.41 -19.47 15.62
N TYR A 193 -14.34 -18.65 14.57
CA TYR A 193 -15.28 -18.66 13.45
C TYR A 193 -14.88 -19.68 12.39
N LEU A 194 -13.57 -19.85 12.16
CA LEU A 194 -13.04 -20.85 11.23
C LEU A 194 -13.31 -22.29 11.67
N LYS A 195 -13.59 -22.51 12.96
CA LYS A 195 -13.91 -23.82 13.53
C LYS A 195 -15.39 -24.17 13.51
N GLN A 196 -16.26 -23.22 13.15
CA GLN A 196 -17.70 -23.49 13.05
C GLN A 196 -17.96 -24.21 11.71
N PRO A 197 -18.72 -25.32 11.73
CA PRO A 197 -18.99 -26.14 10.55
C PRO A 197 -19.85 -25.41 9.52
#